data_AF-A0A7Y6UYS7-F1
#
_entry.id   AF-A0A7Y6UYS7-F1
#
_cell.length_a   1.000
_cell.length_b   1.000
_cell.length_c   1.000
_cell.angle_alpha   90.00
_cell.angle_beta   90.00
_cell.angle_gamma   90.00
#
_symmetry.space_group_name_H-M   'P 1'
#
loop_
_entity.id
_entity.type
_entity.pdbx_description
1 polymer ?
#
loop_
_entity_poly.entity_id
_entity_poly.type
_entity_poly.pdbx_seq_one_letter_code
_entity_poly.pdbx_strand_id
1 'polypeptide(L)'
;MAASATPVFEQGSADSPQPEAGSPLPADDGWPPGAGFAAPPVVLDPVLASGHGDLLSRDDAVSALAPLLPLVTVLTPNGPEAGALSGVAGPGAEIDPLAHARALRAQGCQHVLITGGHGGGDHVINRWYGPARQQSWSWPRLAGGYHGSGCTLASAVAALLAQGWPVAQALARAQGYTHRALAEAFAIAPGQLIPRR
;
A
#
# COMPACT_ATOMS: atom_id res chain seq x y z
N MET A 1 66.18 -0.83 -43.44
CA MET A 1 64.80 -1.13 -43.90
C MET A 1 63.85 -0.88 -42.75
N ALA A 2 62.95 0.09 -42.90
CA ALA A 2 61.60 0.19 -42.31
C ALA A 2 61.20 1.66 -42.37
N ALA A 3 60.20 1.95 -43.18
CA ALA A 3 59.77 3.27 -43.60
C ALA A 3 58.94 3.98 -42.52
N SER A 4 59.17 5.29 -42.44
CA SER A 4 58.29 6.26 -41.78
C SER A 4 57.05 6.46 -42.66
N ALA A 5 55.87 6.20 -42.09
CA ALA A 5 54.59 6.54 -42.69
C ALA A 5 53.72 7.21 -41.62
N THR A 6 53.52 8.50 -41.77
CA THR A 6 52.58 9.32 -40.99
C THR A 6 51.16 9.06 -41.52
N PRO A 7 50.16 8.75 -40.68
CA PRO A 7 48.80 8.64 -41.15
C PRO A 7 48.14 10.02 -41.29
N VAL A 8 47.38 10.14 -42.39
CA VAL A 8 46.51 11.25 -42.76
C VAL A 8 45.25 11.19 -41.88
N PHE A 9 44.86 12.33 -41.29
CA PHE A 9 43.58 12.46 -40.58
C PHE A 9 42.45 12.72 -41.59
N GLU A 10 41.57 11.74 -41.78
CA GLU A 10 40.29 11.92 -42.45
C GLU A 10 39.29 12.56 -41.48
N GLN A 11 38.72 13.71 -41.85
CA GLN A 11 37.64 14.35 -41.12
C GLN A 11 36.35 13.55 -41.34
N GLY A 12 36.05 12.62 -40.43
CA GLY A 12 34.74 11.99 -40.33
C GLY A 12 33.68 13.02 -39.91
N SER A 13 32.67 13.18 -40.75
CA SER A 13 31.48 13.99 -40.47
C SER A 13 30.82 13.51 -39.17
N ALA A 14 30.61 14.44 -38.23
CA ALA A 14 29.93 14.16 -36.97
C ALA A 14 28.43 13.97 -37.22
N ASP A 15 27.98 12.73 -37.35
CA ASP A 15 26.56 12.41 -37.22
C ASP A 15 26.28 12.09 -35.74
N SER A 16 25.75 13.07 -35.03
CA SER A 16 25.31 12.89 -33.64
C SER A 16 24.10 11.97 -33.64
N PRO A 17 24.07 10.87 -32.86
CA PRO A 17 22.85 10.08 -32.73
C PRO A 17 21.79 10.96 -32.08
N GLN A 18 20.73 11.25 -32.85
CA GLN A 18 19.54 11.88 -32.29
C GLN A 18 18.91 10.95 -31.25
N PRO A 19 18.37 11.48 -30.13
CA PRO A 19 17.64 10.67 -29.18
C PRO A 19 16.44 10.07 -29.91
N GLU A 20 16.39 8.74 -30.02
CA GLU A 20 15.21 8.06 -30.52
C GLU A 20 14.04 8.44 -29.59
N ALA A 21 13.06 9.15 -30.16
CA ALA A 21 11.79 9.38 -29.50
C ALA A 21 11.22 8.00 -29.19
N GLY A 22 11.22 7.63 -27.91
CA GLY A 22 10.66 6.37 -27.44
C GLY A 22 9.28 6.19 -28.05
N SER A 23 9.06 5.07 -28.73
CA SER A 23 7.78 4.77 -29.36
C SER A 23 6.66 4.98 -28.34
N PRO A 24 5.54 5.61 -28.74
CA PRO A 24 4.38 5.68 -27.85
C PRO A 24 4.04 4.27 -27.38
N LEU A 25 3.71 4.14 -26.10
CA LEU A 25 3.13 2.90 -25.57
C LEU A 25 2.03 2.44 -26.55
N PRO A 26 1.98 1.16 -26.93
CA PRO A 26 0.96 0.69 -27.85
C PRO A 26 -0.41 1.07 -27.30
N ALA A 27 -1.29 1.51 -28.20
CA ALA A 27 -2.68 1.72 -27.86
C ALA A 27 -3.26 0.42 -27.27
N ASP A 28 -4.32 0.59 -26.51
CA ASP A 28 -5.02 -0.44 -25.74
C ASP A 28 -5.69 -1.47 -26.69
N ASP A 29 -4.88 -2.30 -27.35
CA ASP A 29 -5.27 -3.15 -28.49
C ASP A 29 -5.50 -4.62 -28.07
N GLY A 30 -5.57 -4.91 -26.77
CA GLY A 30 -5.46 -6.28 -26.26
C GLY A 30 -6.71 -6.87 -25.61
N TRP A 31 -7.74 -6.07 -25.33
CA TRP A 31 -8.91 -6.56 -24.62
C TRP A 31 -10.04 -6.96 -25.59
N PRO A 32 -10.52 -8.23 -25.61
CA PRO A 32 -11.62 -8.62 -26.49
C PRO A 32 -12.85 -7.74 -26.22
N PRO A 33 -13.41 -7.07 -27.25
CA PRO A 33 -14.58 -6.23 -27.07
C PRO A 33 -15.79 -7.10 -26.72
N GLY A 34 -16.27 -6.99 -25.47
CA GLY A 34 -17.47 -7.68 -25.02
C GLY A 34 -17.36 -8.43 -23.69
N ALA A 35 -16.17 -8.62 -23.13
CA ALA A 35 -16.05 -9.06 -21.74
C ALA A 35 -16.07 -7.80 -20.86
N GLY A 36 -17.21 -7.46 -20.26
CA GLY A 36 -17.29 -6.35 -19.32
C GLY A 36 -16.41 -6.64 -18.11
N PHE A 37 -15.23 -6.01 -18.03
CA PHE A 37 -14.40 -6.08 -16.83
C PHE A 37 -15.09 -5.29 -15.75
N ALA A 38 -15.60 -6.00 -14.74
CA ALA A 38 -15.81 -5.35 -13.45
C ALA A 38 -14.48 -4.69 -13.07
N ALA A 39 -14.54 -3.43 -12.63
CA ALA A 39 -13.35 -2.72 -12.20
C ALA A 39 -12.58 -3.57 -11.17
N PRO A 40 -11.24 -3.67 -11.28
CA PRO A 40 -10.46 -4.49 -10.38
C PRO A 40 -10.60 -4.00 -8.93
N PRO A 41 -10.52 -4.89 -7.93
CA PRO A 41 -10.57 -4.49 -6.53
C PRO A 41 -9.38 -3.58 -6.19
N VAL A 42 -9.65 -2.45 -5.54
CA VAL A 42 -8.63 -1.49 -5.10
C VAL A 42 -8.40 -1.65 -3.60
N VAL A 43 -7.16 -1.92 -3.22
CA VAL A 43 -6.72 -1.91 -1.82
C VAL A 43 -5.86 -0.67 -1.59
N LEU A 44 -6.24 0.16 -0.62
CA LEU A 44 -5.51 1.38 -0.28
C LEU A 44 -4.93 1.26 1.14
N ASP A 45 -3.60 1.25 1.21
CA ASP A 45 -2.82 1.47 2.43
C ASP A 45 -2.38 2.94 2.45
N PRO A 46 -2.98 3.80 3.30
CA PRO A 46 -2.87 5.25 3.14
C PRO A 46 -1.54 5.84 3.60
N VAL A 47 -0.74 5.11 4.39
CA VAL A 47 0.61 5.46 4.89
C VAL A 47 0.81 6.97 5.04
N LEU A 48 0.23 7.57 6.09
CA LEU A 48 0.25 9.04 6.27
C LEU A 48 1.44 9.55 7.09
N ALA A 49 2.08 8.67 7.85
CA ALA A 49 3.25 8.99 8.65
C ALA A 49 4.30 7.87 8.52
N SER A 50 5.57 8.24 8.62
CA SER A 50 6.64 7.24 8.71
C SER A 50 6.54 6.48 10.04
N GLY A 51 7.22 5.34 10.15
CA GLY A 51 7.26 4.54 11.38
C GLY A 51 7.77 5.28 12.64
N HIS A 52 8.23 6.53 12.50
CA HIS A 52 8.69 7.41 13.58
C HIS A 52 7.73 8.59 13.87
N GLY A 53 6.57 8.68 13.19
CA GLY A 53 5.55 9.69 13.47
C GLY A 53 5.69 11.01 12.69
N ASP A 54 6.74 11.18 11.87
CA ASP A 54 6.86 12.33 10.99
C ASP A 54 5.85 12.25 9.83
N LEU A 55 5.14 13.35 9.59
CA LEU A 55 4.25 13.52 8.46
C LEU A 55 5.04 13.35 7.15
N LEU A 56 4.61 12.42 6.30
CA LEU A 56 5.31 12.09 5.06
C LEU A 56 5.14 13.15 3.95
N SER A 57 4.28 14.16 4.16
CA SER A 57 3.98 15.18 3.15
C SER A 57 3.94 16.60 3.74
N ARG A 58 4.45 17.56 2.96
CA ARG A 58 4.33 19.01 3.21
C ARG A 58 2.95 19.56 2.82
N ASP A 59 2.23 18.85 1.95
CA ASP A 59 0.84 19.09 1.55
C ASP A 59 -0.09 18.10 2.24
N ASP A 60 -1.37 18.44 2.40
CA ASP A 60 -2.34 17.60 3.09
C ASP A 60 -2.63 16.30 2.32
N ALA A 61 -1.88 15.24 2.63
CA ALA A 61 -2.02 13.91 2.04
C ALA A 61 -3.45 13.36 2.20
N VAL A 62 -4.18 13.77 3.24
CA VAL A 62 -5.60 13.41 3.42
C VAL A 62 -6.43 14.01 2.29
N SER A 63 -6.24 15.30 1.97
CA SER A 63 -6.90 15.97 0.86
C SER A 63 -6.60 15.32 -0.49
N ALA A 64 -5.37 14.82 -0.69
CA ALA A 64 -5.00 14.12 -1.92
C ALA A 64 -5.64 12.72 -2.05
N LEU A 65 -5.87 12.02 -0.93
CA LEU A 65 -6.48 10.69 -0.92
C LEU A 65 -8.01 10.72 -0.93
N ALA A 66 -8.64 11.80 -0.47
CA ALA A 66 -10.10 11.89 -0.36
C ALA A 66 -10.86 11.56 -1.67
N PRO A 67 -10.44 12.04 -2.87
CA PRO A 67 -11.09 11.68 -4.13
C PRO A 67 -10.98 10.20 -4.49
N LEU A 68 -10.04 9.46 -3.90
CA LEU A 68 -9.83 8.04 -4.17
C LEU A 68 -10.73 7.15 -3.32
N LEU A 69 -11.17 7.60 -2.15
CA LEU A 69 -11.93 6.77 -1.20
C LEU A 69 -13.20 6.11 -1.79
N PRO A 70 -13.99 6.76 -2.67
CA PRO A 70 -15.12 6.12 -3.35
C PRO A 70 -14.74 4.97 -4.28
N LEU A 71 -13.49 4.93 -4.76
CA LEU A 71 -12.98 3.89 -5.66
C LEU A 71 -12.38 2.70 -4.89
N VAL A 72 -12.14 2.86 -3.58
CA VAL A 72 -11.46 1.87 -2.75
C VAL A 72 -12.40 0.73 -2.35
N THR A 73 -12.02 -0.49 -2.70
CA THR A 73 -12.70 -1.70 -2.22
C THR A 73 -12.36 -1.97 -0.76
N VAL A 74 -11.08 -1.94 -0.39
CA VAL A 74 -10.60 -2.16 0.98
C VAL A 74 -9.59 -1.07 1.39
N LEU A 75 -9.91 -0.31 2.44
CA LEU A 75 -9.00 0.64 3.08
C LEU A 75 -8.39 0.01 4.33
N THR A 76 -7.07 0.15 4.53
CA THR A 76 -6.35 -0.48 5.66
C THR A 76 -5.64 0.51 6.59
N PRO A 77 -6.32 1.54 7.14
CA PRO A 77 -5.62 2.53 7.95
C PRO A 77 -5.26 1.95 9.33
N ASN A 78 -4.21 2.45 9.96
CA ASN A 78 -4.05 2.33 11.41
C ASN A 78 -4.97 3.32 12.15
N GLY A 79 -5.00 3.27 13.49
CA GLY A 79 -5.84 4.15 14.31
C GLY A 79 -5.64 5.65 14.02
N PRO A 80 -4.40 6.18 14.14
CA PRO A 80 -4.10 7.57 13.77
C PRO A 80 -4.50 7.96 12.33
N GLU A 81 -4.22 7.10 11.34
CA GLU A 81 -4.60 7.33 9.94
C GLU A 81 -6.12 7.36 9.76
N ALA A 82 -6.84 6.48 10.45
CA ALA A 82 -8.29 6.45 10.41
C ALA A 82 -8.88 7.75 10.98
N GLY A 83 -8.29 8.29 12.05
CA GLY A 83 -8.66 9.60 12.60
C GLY A 83 -8.44 10.74 11.63
N ALA A 84 -7.27 10.78 10.99
CA ALA A 84 -6.92 11.80 10.01
C ALA A 84 -7.84 11.76 8.78
N LEU A 85 -8.06 10.58 8.19
CA LEU A 85 -8.88 10.41 6.98
C LEU A 85 -10.37 10.60 7.25
N SER A 86 -10.86 10.25 8.44
CA SER A 86 -12.30 10.33 8.69
C SER A 86 -12.77 11.77 8.95
N GLY A 87 -11.87 12.66 9.40
CA GLY A 87 -12.22 14.03 9.79
C GLY A 87 -13.12 14.14 11.03
N VAL A 88 -13.28 13.05 11.80
CA VAL A 88 -14.24 12.98 12.94
C VAL A 88 -13.58 13.33 14.28
N ALA A 89 -12.26 13.16 14.41
CA ALA A 89 -11.55 13.43 15.65
C ALA A 89 -10.71 14.70 15.56
N GLY A 90 -10.87 15.60 16.54
CA GLY A 90 -9.90 16.65 16.81
C GLY A 90 -8.63 16.08 17.47
N PRO A 91 -7.53 16.86 17.53
CA PRO A 91 -6.29 16.42 18.18
C PRO A 91 -6.54 15.97 19.63
N GLY A 92 -6.10 14.76 19.99
CA GLY A 92 -6.18 14.23 21.36
C GLY A 92 -7.49 13.56 21.77
N ALA A 93 -8.47 13.43 20.87
CA ALA A 93 -9.68 12.64 21.14
C ALA A 93 -9.38 11.14 21.19
N GLU A 94 -10.12 10.40 22.02
CA GLU A 94 -10.05 8.94 22.06
C GLU A 94 -10.41 8.37 20.69
N ILE A 95 -9.56 7.47 20.18
CA ILE A 95 -9.78 6.82 18.89
C ILE A 95 -10.94 5.84 19.05
N ASP A 96 -12.12 6.16 18.50
CA ASP A 96 -13.24 5.22 18.34
C ASP A 96 -13.18 4.61 16.93
N PRO A 97 -12.69 3.36 16.78
CA PRO A 97 -12.57 2.73 15.48
C PRO A 97 -13.92 2.60 14.74
N LEU A 98 -15.04 2.46 15.47
CA LEU A 98 -16.35 2.34 14.84
C LEU A 98 -16.80 3.67 14.24
N ALA A 99 -16.62 4.78 14.96
CA ALA A 99 -16.93 6.12 14.45
C ALA A 99 -16.10 6.46 13.21
N HIS A 100 -14.78 6.22 13.25
CA HIS A 100 -13.90 6.44 12.11
C HIS A 100 -14.30 5.59 10.91
N ALA A 101 -14.52 4.29 11.11
CA ALA A 101 -14.93 3.40 10.02
C ALA A 101 -16.28 3.83 9.42
N ARG A 102 -17.25 4.27 10.22
CA ARG A 102 -18.53 4.77 9.71
C ARG A 102 -18.37 6.01 8.84
N ALA A 103 -17.57 6.97 9.27
CA ALA A 103 -17.30 8.17 8.48
C ALA A 103 -16.54 7.87 7.18
N LEU A 104 -15.52 7.03 7.23
CA LEU A 104 -14.78 6.58 6.03
C LEU A 104 -15.69 5.84 5.05
N ARG A 105 -16.63 5.03 5.55
CA ARG A 105 -17.64 4.38 4.70
C ARG A 105 -18.65 5.36 4.12
N ALA A 106 -19.02 6.40 4.85
CA ALA A 106 -19.87 7.48 4.34
C ALA A 106 -19.18 8.28 3.22
N GLN A 107 -17.85 8.31 3.19
CA GLN A 107 -17.04 8.87 2.09
C GLN A 107 -16.91 7.92 0.88
N GLY A 108 -17.57 6.75 0.89
CA GLY A 108 -17.66 5.85 -0.27
C GLY A 108 -16.85 4.56 -0.18
N CYS A 109 -15.98 4.41 0.83
CA CYS A 109 -15.22 3.17 1.00
C CYS A 109 -16.14 2.03 1.48
N GLN A 110 -16.11 0.87 0.81
CA GLN A 110 -17.03 -0.22 1.15
C GLN A 110 -16.58 -1.03 2.37
N HIS A 111 -15.27 -1.30 2.45
CA HIS A 111 -14.65 -2.09 3.50
C HIS A 111 -13.50 -1.34 4.15
N VAL A 112 -13.55 -1.18 5.47
CA VAL A 112 -12.49 -0.53 6.24
C VAL A 112 -11.93 -1.53 7.24
N LEU A 113 -10.62 -1.81 7.17
CA LEU A 113 -9.88 -2.61 8.14
C LEU A 113 -8.97 -1.69 8.97
N ILE A 114 -9.42 -1.30 10.14
CA ILE A 114 -8.60 -0.50 11.07
C ILE A 114 -7.61 -1.44 11.77
N THR A 115 -6.32 -1.22 11.52
CA THR A 115 -5.25 -2.05 12.07
C THR A 115 -4.83 -1.60 13.46
N GLY A 116 -4.56 -2.56 14.34
CA GLY A 116 -4.20 -2.33 15.74
C GLY A 116 -2.71 -2.19 16.01
N GLY A 117 -1.85 -2.22 14.98
CA GLY A 117 -0.40 -2.33 15.12
C GLY A 117 0.24 -1.22 15.95
N HIS A 118 -0.36 -0.03 15.95
CA HIS A 118 0.11 1.17 16.67
C HIS A 118 -0.34 1.25 18.14
N GLY A 119 -1.24 0.37 18.59
CA GLY A 119 -1.67 0.31 19.99
C GLY A 119 -0.66 -0.42 20.88
N GLY A 120 -0.84 -0.34 22.21
CA GLY A 120 -0.09 -1.11 23.20
C GLY A 120 -0.66 -2.51 23.49
N GLY A 121 -0.14 -3.17 24.53
CA GLY A 121 -0.63 -4.45 25.06
C GLY A 121 -0.14 -5.71 24.33
N ASP A 122 -0.49 -6.88 24.86
CA ASP A 122 0.04 -8.17 24.42
C ASP A 122 -0.57 -8.68 23.11
N HIS A 123 -1.64 -8.02 22.63
CA HIS A 123 -2.36 -8.41 21.43
C HIS A 123 -2.54 -7.23 20.48
N VAL A 124 -2.46 -7.51 19.18
CA VAL A 124 -2.85 -6.61 18.10
C VAL A 124 -4.28 -6.94 17.69
N ILE A 125 -5.18 -5.95 17.82
CA ILE A 125 -6.60 -6.10 17.46
C ILE A 125 -6.89 -5.36 16.16
N ASN A 126 -7.16 -6.10 15.10
CA ASN A 126 -7.60 -5.54 13.81
C ASN A 126 -9.11 -5.62 13.73
N ARG A 127 -9.77 -4.54 13.26
CA ARG A 127 -11.23 -4.42 13.22
C ARG A 127 -11.68 -4.10 11.80
N TRP A 128 -12.49 -4.98 11.23
CA TRP A 128 -13.07 -4.81 9.90
C TRP A 128 -14.54 -4.42 9.99
N TYR A 129 -14.92 -3.45 9.16
CA TYR A 129 -16.27 -2.96 8.97
C TYR A 129 -16.60 -3.05 7.48
N GLY A 130 -17.49 -3.96 7.12
CA GLY A 130 -18.04 -4.09 5.78
C GLY A 130 -19.50 -3.62 5.67
N PRO A 131 -20.14 -3.80 4.51
CA PRO A 131 -21.51 -3.34 4.26
C PRO A 131 -22.56 -3.93 5.20
N ALA A 132 -22.47 -5.24 5.46
CA ALA A 132 -23.46 -5.99 6.24
C ALA A 132 -22.86 -6.69 7.48
N ARG A 133 -21.53 -6.66 7.63
CA ARG A 133 -20.82 -7.46 8.63
C ARG A 133 -19.66 -6.66 9.21
N GLN A 134 -19.35 -6.93 10.47
CA GLN A 134 -18.14 -6.48 11.14
C GLN A 134 -17.46 -7.66 11.81
N GLN A 135 -16.14 -7.63 11.90
CA GLN A 135 -15.36 -8.69 12.55
C GLN A 135 -14.10 -8.10 13.17
N SER A 136 -13.66 -8.69 14.27
CA SER A 136 -12.36 -8.39 14.87
C SER A 136 -11.48 -9.64 14.87
N TRP A 137 -10.18 -9.45 14.68
CA TRP A 137 -9.17 -10.49 14.85
C TRP A 137 -8.17 -10.05 15.90
N SER A 138 -7.79 -11.00 16.76
CA SER A 138 -6.80 -10.80 17.81
C SER A 138 -5.58 -11.66 17.51
N TRP A 139 -4.42 -11.01 17.42
CA TRP A 139 -3.15 -11.67 17.15
C TRP A 139 -2.18 -11.43 18.32
N PRO A 140 -1.44 -12.43 18.79
CA PRO A 140 -0.36 -12.21 19.75
C PRO A 140 0.63 -11.20 19.19
N ARG A 141 1.01 -10.21 19.99
CA ARG A 141 2.03 -9.24 19.62
C ARG A 141 3.38 -9.92 19.60
N LEU A 142 4.04 -9.85 18.45
CA LEU A 142 5.40 -10.33 18.30
C LEU A 142 6.37 -9.29 18.87
N ALA A 143 7.43 -9.75 19.52
CA ALA A 143 8.46 -8.88 20.07
C ALA A 143 9.19 -8.11 18.95
N GLY A 144 9.63 -6.88 19.25
CA GLY A 144 10.35 -6.02 18.32
C GLY A 144 9.47 -5.02 17.56
N GLY A 145 10.12 -4.12 16.82
CA GLY A 145 9.49 -3.19 15.90
C GLY A 145 9.65 -3.67 14.46
N TYR A 146 8.61 -3.53 13.65
CA TYR A 146 8.58 -4.05 12.28
C TYR A 146 8.35 -2.94 11.27
N HIS A 147 9.11 -2.98 10.18
CA HIS A 147 8.90 -2.14 9.02
C HIS A 147 8.13 -2.91 7.95
N GLY A 148 7.06 -2.33 7.39
CA GLY A 148 6.32 -2.93 6.27
C GLY A 148 5.31 -4.01 6.67
N SER A 149 4.89 -4.09 7.94
CA SER A 149 3.76 -4.94 8.37
C SER A 149 2.45 -4.56 7.66
N GLY A 150 2.16 -3.25 7.57
CA GLY A 150 1.02 -2.70 6.82
C GLY A 150 1.07 -3.05 5.33
N CYS A 151 2.20 -2.73 4.66
CA CYS A 151 2.38 -3.04 3.25
C CYS A 151 2.27 -4.54 2.95
N THR A 152 2.80 -5.41 3.85
CA THR A 152 2.68 -6.87 3.72
C THR A 152 1.22 -7.30 3.79
N LEU A 153 0.46 -6.75 4.74
CA LEU A 153 -0.97 -7.01 4.87
C LEU A 153 -1.75 -6.53 3.64
N ALA A 154 -1.56 -5.29 3.21
CA ALA A 154 -2.25 -4.71 2.06
C ALA A 154 -1.93 -5.48 0.76
N SER A 155 -0.67 -5.84 0.55
CA SER A 155 -0.25 -6.64 -0.61
C SER A 155 -0.87 -8.03 -0.60
N ALA A 156 -0.91 -8.69 0.56
CA ALA A 156 -1.54 -10.01 0.69
C ALA A 156 -3.06 -9.95 0.47
N VAL A 157 -3.73 -8.89 0.94
CA VAL A 157 -5.16 -8.66 0.65
C VAL A 157 -5.36 -8.48 -0.86
N ALA A 158 -4.58 -7.61 -1.51
CA ALA A 158 -4.69 -7.36 -2.94
C ALA A 158 -4.51 -8.65 -3.76
N ALA A 159 -3.49 -9.45 -3.43
CA ALA A 159 -3.22 -10.73 -4.10
C ALA A 159 -4.37 -11.75 -3.94
N LEU A 160 -5.01 -11.78 -2.77
CA LEU A 160 -6.15 -12.68 -2.52
C LEU A 160 -7.43 -12.20 -3.21
N LEU A 161 -7.67 -10.88 -3.25
CA LEU A 161 -8.80 -10.33 -4.00
C LEU A 161 -8.65 -10.56 -5.50
N ALA A 162 -7.43 -10.42 -6.04
CA ALA A 162 -7.12 -10.74 -7.44
C ALA A 162 -7.38 -12.23 -7.79
N GLN A 163 -7.25 -13.13 -6.80
CA GLN A 163 -7.60 -14.55 -6.93
C GLN A 163 -9.11 -14.83 -6.76
N GLY A 164 -9.95 -13.81 -6.56
CA GLY A 164 -11.39 -13.95 -6.42
C GLY A 164 -11.88 -14.35 -5.02
N TRP A 165 -11.03 -14.27 -3.99
CA TRP A 165 -11.47 -14.55 -2.63
C TRP A 165 -12.46 -13.49 -2.13
N PRO A 166 -13.54 -13.87 -1.42
CA PRO A 166 -14.42 -12.90 -0.77
C PRO A 166 -13.66 -12.04 0.25
N VAL A 167 -13.96 -10.74 0.34
CA VAL A 167 -13.22 -9.76 1.18
C VAL A 167 -12.97 -10.26 2.61
N ALA A 168 -14.00 -10.76 3.31
CA ALA A 168 -13.84 -11.27 4.67
C ALA A 168 -12.80 -12.40 4.78
N GLN A 169 -12.78 -13.31 3.79
CA GLN A 169 -11.84 -14.42 3.74
C GLN A 169 -10.44 -13.95 3.33
N ALA A 170 -10.34 -13.00 2.38
CA ALA A 170 -9.09 -12.38 1.99
C ALA A 170 -8.42 -11.69 3.18
N LEU A 171 -9.19 -10.91 3.96
CA LEU A 171 -8.69 -10.24 5.16
C LEU A 171 -8.21 -11.23 6.23
N ALA A 172 -8.95 -12.29 6.50
CA ALA A 172 -8.55 -13.30 7.48
C ALA A 172 -7.26 -14.02 7.07
N ARG A 173 -7.17 -14.43 5.80
CA ARG A 173 -5.99 -15.12 5.24
C ARG A 173 -4.77 -14.21 5.18
N ALA A 174 -4.92 -12.97 4.75
CA ALA A 174 -3.85 -11.98 4.64
C ALA A 174 -3.23 -11.67 6.01
N GLN A 175 -4.05 -11.56 7.06
CA GLN A 175 -3.55 -11.37 8.42
C GLN A 175 -2.72 -12.58 8.90
N GLY A 176 -3.19 -13.81 8.62
CA GLY A 176 -2.42 -15.01 8.95
C GLY A 176 -1.09 -15.11 8.21
N TYR A 177 -1.06 -14.74 6.92
CA TYR A 177 0.18 -14.64 6.15
C TYR A 177 1.13 -13.58 6.76
N THR A 178 0.60 -12.38 7.04
CA THR A 178 1.38 -11.28 7.62
C THR A 178 1.97 -11.66 8.97
N HIS A 179 1.20 -12.31 9.84
CA HIS A 179 1.69 -12.75 11.15
C HIS A 179 2.85 -13.75 11.04
N ARG A 180 2.76 -14.72 10.13
CA ARG A 180 3.87 -15.66 9.85
C ARG A 180 5.11 -14.96 9.28
N ALA A 181 4.91 -14.07 8.30
CA ALA A 181 6.01 -13.31 7.69
C ALA A 181 6.74 -12.42 8.73
N LEU A 182 6.00 -11.88 9.71
CA LEU A 182 6.56 -11.13 10.83
C LEU A 182 7.28 -12.05 11.83
N ALA A 183 6.73 -13.23 12.13
CA ALA A 183 7.37 -14.19 13.04
C ALA A 183 8.73 -14.68 12.51
N GLU A 184 8.91 -14.70 11.19
CA GLU A 184 10.16 -15.08 10.53
C GLU A 184 10.99 -13.86 10.07
N ALA A 185 10.65 -12.66 10.54
CA ALA A 185 11.30 -11.43 10.13
C ALA A 185 12.79 -11.39 10.48
N PHE A 186 13.55 -10.63 9.70
CA PHE A 186 15.00 -10.50 9.84
C PHE A 186 15.43 -9.03 9.89
N ALA A 187 16.60 -8.77 10.46
CA ALA A 187 17.24 -7.45 10.46
C ALA A 187 18.39 -7.44 9.44
N ILE A 188 18.46 -6.39 8.60
CA ILE A 188 19.61 -6.13 7.72
C ILE A 188 20.66 -5.27 8.44
N ALA A 189 20.22 -4.48 9.42
CA ALA A 189 21.03 -3.62 10.28
C ALA A 189 20.30 -3.44 11.63
N PRO A 190 20.94 -2.87 12.67
CA PRO A 190 20.24 -2.51 13.91
C PRO A 190 18.99 -1.65 13.63
N GLY A 191 17.85 -1.98 14.24
CA GLY A 191 16.60 -1.25 14.05
C GLY A 191 15.40 -2.18 13.84
N GLN A 192 14.49 -1.76 12.95
CA GLN A 192 13.25 -2.49 12.67
C GLN A 192 13.50 -3.79 11.88
N LEU A 193 12.73 -4.82 12.21
CA LEU A 193 12.69 -6.09 11.51
C LEU A 193 11.90 -5.98 10.20
N ILE A 194 12.32 -6.71 9.18
CA ILE A 194 11.69 -6.77 7.85
C ILE A 194 10.97 -8.12 7.69
N PRO A 195 9.66 -8.13 7.34
CA PRO A 195 8.90 -9.36 7.13
C PRO A 195 9.54 -10.27 6.07
N ARG A 196 9.60 -11.57 6.35
CA ARG A 196 10.03 -12.60 5.39
C ARG A 196 8.86 -12.99 4.50
N ARG A 197 8.72 -12.27 3.38
CA ARG A 197 7.62 -12.37 2.42
C ARG A 197 7.88 -13.38 1.30
#